data_AF-A0A0U1KYP1-F1
#
_entry.id   AF-A0A0U1KYP1-F1
#
_cell.length_a   1.000
_cell.length_b   1.000
_cell.length_c   1.000
_cell.angle_alpha   90.00
_cell.angle_beta   90.00
_cell.angle_gamma   90.00
#
_symmetry.space_group_name_H-M   'P 1'
#
loop_
_entity.id
_entity.type
_entity.pdbx_description
1 polymer ?
#
loop_
_entity_poly.entity_id
_entity_poly.type
_entity_poly.pdbx_seq_one_letter_code
_entity_poly.pdbx_strand_id
1 'polypeptide(L)' 'MRKFVNVTESIFTPLEPRRAGILGEECLVAVRFVESRSETAGWLYEYEVTGEVGKVEKFFARIKDIEKKRG' A
#
# COMPACT_ATOMS: atom_id res chain seq x y z
N MET A 1 -11.93 18.39 18.62
CA MET A 1 -11.50 16.99 18.39
C MET A 1 -11.74 16.65 16.93
N ARG A 2 -10.71 16.47 16.11
CA ARG A 2 -10.88 15.90 14.75
C ARG A 2 -11.20 14.42 14.93
N LYS A 3 -12.33 13.96 14.41
CA LYS A 3 -12.63 12.51 14.34
C LYS A 3 -11.59 11.91 13.40
N PHE A 4 -10.73 11.05 13.92
CA PHE A 4 -9.82 10.25 13.10
C PHE A 4 -10.66 9.21 12.36
N VAL A 5 -10.95 9.47 11.08
CA VAL A 5 -11.69 8.53 10.25
C VAL A 5 -10.71 7.45 9.80
N ASN A 6 -10.92 6.24 10.29
CA ASN A 6 -10.23 5.07 9.78
C ASN A 6 -10.93 4.59 8.52
N VAL A 7 -10.13 4.25 7.51
CA VAL A 7 -10.58 3.72 6.23
C VAL A 7 -9.82 2.43 5.94
N THR A 8 -10.43 1.57 5.12
CA THR A 8 -9.78 0.40 4.53
C THR A 8 -9.89 0.54 3.02
N GLU A 9 -8.75 0.51 2.32
CA GLU A 9 -8.67 0.70 0.88
C GLU A 9 -7.83 -0.43 0.27
N SER A 10 -8.19 -0.87 -0.94
CA SER A 10 -7.43 -1.88 -1.69
C SER A 10 -6.48 -1.23 -2.69
N ILE A 11 -5.26 -1.78 -2.81
CA ILE A 11 -4.27 -1.33 -3.81
C ILE A 11 -3.61 -2.52 -4.51
N PHE A 12 -3.38 -2.36 -5.81
CA PHE A 12 -2.54 -3.24 -6.61
C PHE A 12 -1.19 -2.55 -6.87
N THR A 13 -0.10 -3.23 -6.60
CA THR A 13 1.26 -2.70 -6.83
C THR A 13 2.23 -3.83 -7.15
N PRO A 14 3.26 -3.60 -7.99
CA PRO A 14 4.36 -4.55 -8.17
C PRO A 14 5.32 -4.58 -6.97
N LEU A 15 5.02 -3.85 -5.88
CA LEU A 15 5.79 -3.90 -4.66
C LEU A 15 5.54 -5.22 -3.92
N GLU A 16 6.62 -5.96 -3.68
CA GLU A 16 6.55 -7.26 -3.00
C GLU A 16 6.09 -7.15 -1.53
N PRO A 17 5.46 -8.21 -0.97
CA PRO A 17 4.81 -8.16 0.35
C PRO A 17 5.71 -7.67 1.48
N ARG A 18 6.99 -8.08 1.48
CA ARG A 18 7.96 -7.65 2.49
C ARG A 18 8.15 -6.12 2.50
N ARG A 19 8.26 -5.51 1.32
CA ARG A 19 8.48 -4.06 1.21
C ARG A 19 7.19 -3.28 1.49
N ALA A 20 6.04 -3.81 1.06
CA ALA A 20 4.74 -3.24 1.39
C ALA A 20 4.49 -3.23 2.91
N GLY A 21 4.87 -4.31 3.62
CA GLY A 21 4.81 -4.40 5.07
C GLY A 21 5.66 -3.33 5.77
N ILE A 22 6.94 -3.22 5.41
CA ILE A 22 7.86 -2.20 5.96
C ILE A 22 7.29 -0.79 5.73
N LEU A 23 6.79 -0.50 4.53
CA LEU A 23 6.20 0.80 4.22
C LEU A 23 4.92 1.06 5.04
N GLY A 24 4.15 0.01 5.33
CA GLY A 24 2.99 0.08 6.20
C GLY A 24 3.36 0.52 7.62
N GLU A 25 4.40 -0.09 8.18
CA GLU A 25 4.95 0.28 9.49
C GLU A 25 5.45 1.74 9.50
N GLU A 26 6.20 2.16 8.48
CA GLU A 26 6.68 3.55 8.33
C GLU A 26 5.54 4.58 8.23
N CYS A 27 4.41 4.18 7.64
CA CYS A 27 3.24 5.03 7.46
C CYS A 27 2.22 4.93 8.59
N LEU A 28 2.45 4.04 9.58
CA LEU A 28 1.52 3.75 10.67
C LEU A 28 0.14 3.28 10.17
N VAL A 29 0.14 2.40 9.17
CA VAL A 29 -1.05 1.72 8.62
C VAL A 29 -0.89 0.21 8.68
N ALA A 30 -1.99 -0.51 8.85
CA ALA A 30 -2.01 -1.96 8.72
C ALA A 30 -2.07 -2.34 7.24
N VAL A 31 -1.24 -3.29 6.82
CA VAL A 31 -1.22 -3.81 5.44
C VAL A 31 -1.44 -5.30 5.51
N ARG A 32 -2.45 -5.79 4.77
CA ARG A 32 -2.76 -7.20 4.63
C ARG A 32 -2.61 -7.60 3.18
N PHE A 33 -1.80 -8.63 2.93
CA PHE A 33 -1.72 -9.27 1.63
C PHE A 33 -3.02 -10.04 1.32
N VAL A 34 -3.59 -9.80 0.15
CA VAL A 34 -4.81 -10.46 -0.33
C VAL A 34 -4.44 -11.57 -1.29
N GLU A 35 -3.89 -11.21 -2.45
CA GLU A 35 -3.52 -12.16 -3.49
C GLU A 35 -2.41 -11.59 -4.40
N SER A 36 -1.87 -12.46 -5.25
CA SER A 36 -0.89 -12.08 -6.26
C SER A 36 -1.29 -12.65 -7.61
N ARG A 37 -1.16 -11.85 -8.66
CA ARG A 37 -1.37 -12.28 -10.05
C ARG A 37 -0.12 -12.04 -10.89
N SER A 38 0.13 -12.97 -11.81
CA SER A 38 1.17 -12.80 -12.83
C SER A 38 0.57 -12.10 -14.04
N GLU A 39 1.17 -10.99 -14.47
CA GLU A 39 0.82 -10.27 -15.69
C GLU A 39 2.02 -10.25 -16.65
N THR A 40 1.79 -9.87 -17.90
CA THR A 40 2.83 -9.80 -18.95
C THR A 40 4.02 -8.93 -18.55
N ALA A 41 3.79 -7.91 -17.70
CA ALA A 41 4.81 -6.98 -17.21
C ALA A 41 5.45 -7.39 -15.87
N GLY A 42 5.03 -8.51 -15.26
CA GLY A 42 5.54 -9.00 -13.97
C GLY A 42 4.44 -9.35 -12.97
N TRP A 43 4.83 -9.54 -11.72
CA TRP A 43 3.89 -9.82 -10.63
C TRP A 43 3.22 -8.54 -10.13
N LEU A 44 1.90 -8.61 -9.95
CA LEU A 44 1.12 -7.63 -9.19
C LEU A 44 0.62 -8.28 -7.91
N TYR A 45 0.67 -7.52 -6.83
CA TYR A 45 0.22 -7.92 -5.51
C TYR A 45 -0.91 -7.01 -5.07
N GLU A 46 -1.97 -7.60 -4.55
CA GLU A 46 -3.10 -6.90 -3.95
C GLU A 46 -2.95 -6.83 -2.44
N TYR A 47 -3.23 -5.65 -1.89
CA TYR A 47 -3.22 -5.40 -0.46
C TYR A 47 -4.47 -4.65 -0.01
N GLU A 48 -4.97 -5.02 1.16
CA GLU A 48 -5.88 -4.19 1.95
C GLU A 48 -5.05 -3.33 2.90
N VAL A 49 -5.28 -2.02 2.90
CA VAL A 49 -4.58 -1.05 3.75
C VAL A 49 -5.58 -0.37 4.67
N THR A 50 -5.39 -0.49 5.97
CA THR A 50 -6.28 0.07 6.99
C THR A 50 -5.57 1.08 7.87
N GLY A 51 -6.16 2.26 8.06
CA GLY A 51 -5.64 3.28 8.96
C GLY A 51 -6.36 4.61 8.84
N GLU A 52 -5.82 5.65 9.48
CA GLU A 52 -6.36 7.00 9.35
C GLU A 52 -6.21 7.49 7.90
N VAL A 53 -7.23 8.19 7.37
CA VAL A 53 -7.28 8.59 5.96
C VAL A 53 -5.99 9.25 5.46
N GLY A 54 -5.42 10.20 6.21
CA GLY A 54 -4.18 10.89 5.81
C GLY A 54 -2.92 10.00 5.85
N LYS A 55 -2.93 8.95 6.67
CA LYS A 55 -1.83 7.96 6.74
C LYS A 55 -1.92 6.98 5.56
N VAL A 56 -3.14 6.57 5.21
CA VAL A 56 -3.41 5.74 4.02
C VAL A 56 -3.04 6.51 2.74
N GLU A 57 -3.43 7.78 2.62
CA GLU A 57 -3.03 8.64 1.50
C GLU A 57 -1.51 8.78 1.40
N LYS A 58 -0.81 8.97 2.53
CA LYS A 58 0.66 9.03 2.57
C LYS A 58 1.28 7.71 2.09
N PHE A 59 0.75 6.58 2.52
CA PHE A 59 1.20 5.26 2.07
C PHE A 59 1.08 5.12 0.55
N PHE A 60 -0.07 5.49 -0.04
CA PHE A 60 -0.27 5.47 -1.49
C PHE A 60 0.65 6.40 -2.27
N ALA A 61 0.91 7.60 -1.74
CA ALA A 61 1.86 8.52 -2.35
C ALA A 61 3.29 7.92 -2.39
N ARG A 62 3.70 7.20 -1.33
CA ARG A 62 5.01 6.55 -1.25
C ARG A 62 5.12 5.35 -2.19
N ILE A 63 4.07 4.53 -2.32
CA ILE A 63 4.02 3.45 -3.32
C ILE A 63 4.28 4.03 -4.72
N LYS A 64 3.56 5.10 -5.11
CA LYS A 64 3.72 5.74 -6.42
C LYS A 64 5.11 6.32 -6.66
N ASP A 65 5.75 6.89 -5.63
CA ASP A 65 7.13 7.38 -5.73
C ASP A 65 8.13 6.22 -5.97
N ILE A 66 7.93 5.08 -5.30
CA ILE A 66 8.76 3.87 -5.48
C ILE A 66 8.58 3.30 -6.89
N GLU A 67 7.34 3.25 -7.38
CA GLU A 67 7.02 2.76 -8.73
C GLU A 67 7.64 3.64 -9.81
N LYS A 68 7.55 4.98 -9.68
CA LYS A 68 8.16 5.92 -10.62
C LYS A 68 9.69 5.83 -10.68
N LYS A 69 10.35 5.51 -9.58
CA LYS A 69 11.82 5.34 -9.54
C LYS A 69 12.30 4.02 -10.15
N ARG A 70 11.40 3.08 -10.39
CA ARG A 70 11.69 1.78 -11.02
C ARG A 70 11.54 1.80 -12.55
N GLY A 71 10.84 2.79 -13.10
CA GLY A 71 10.75 3.04 -14.55
C GLY A 71 11.82 4.01 -15.02
#